data_AF-A0A6N8FBE4-F1
#
_entry.id   AF-A0A6N8FBE4-F1
#
_cell.length_a   1.000
_cell.length_b   1.000
_cell.length_c   1.000
_cell.angle_alpha   90.00
_cell.angle_beta   90.00
_cell.angle_gamma   90.00
#
_symmetry.space_group_name_H-M   'P 1'
#
loop_
_entity.id
_entity.type
_entity.pdbx_description
1 polymer ?
#
loop_
_entity_poly.entity_id
_entity_poly.type
_entity_poly.pdbx_seq_one_letter_code
_entity_poly.pdbx_strand_id
1 'polypeptide(L)'
;MWILALKPEQRGRYTLPLIQLRSEYPFGLIKAWSYFRAERSYLVYPNPIASNWQLEQKEVNDTGDAEIESSSPTLGERNFDGIKPYVPGAPLSNVAWKQVAKQPDSPLLLKSFETPVTVPVSLSFDSVPAQIAETAISQLTSACLELHDDSRPFGLDLSRGSHISSRIDVGSGKEHLKLCLEALATCK
;
A
#
# COMPACT_ATOMS: atom_id res chain seq x y z
N MET A 1 -23.08 -2.15 27.98
CA MET A 1 -21.66 -2.36 27.56
C MET A 1 -20.91 -1.08 27.87
N TRP A 2 -19.87 -1.11 28.70
CA TRP A 2 -19.08 0.08 29.05
C TRP A 2 -17.95 0.24 28.03
N ILE A 3 -17.74 1.45 27.51
CA ILE A 3 -16.71 1.76 26.52
C ILE A 3 -15.82 2.86 27.09
N LEU A 4 -14.51 2.63 27.16
CA LEU A 4 -13.51 3.64 27.55
C LEU A 4 -12.87 4.19 26.27
N ALA A 5 -13.15 5.45 25.94
CA ALA A 5 -12.55 6.10 24.79
C ALA A 5 -11.14 6.62 25.12
N LEU A 6 -10.13 6.18 24.37
CA LEU A 6 -8.78 6.71 24.42
C LEU A 6 -8.59 7.67 23.24
N LYS A 7 -8.21 8.91 23.54
CA LYS A 7 -7.95 9.96 22.53
C LYS A 7 -6.45 10.30 22.52
N PRO A 8 -5.62 9.53 21.79
CA PRO A 8 -4.22 9.89 21.59
C PRO A 8 -4.13 11.18 20.77
N GLU A 9 -3.24 12.10 21.16
CA GLU A 9 -3.03 13.36 20.43
C GLU A 9 -2.01 13.22 19.30
N GLN A 10 -1.07 12.27 19.42
CA GLN A 10 0.02 12.06 18.47
C GLN A 10 0.05 10.60 17.98
N ARG A 11 0.71 10.33 16.85
CA ARG A 11 0.97 8.95 16.43
C ARG A 11 1.96 8.28 17.38
N GLY A 12 1.98 6.95 17.39
CA GLY A 12 3.00 6.19 18.09
C GLY A 12 2.48 5.09 18.99
N ARG A 13 3.39 4.53 19.78
CA ARG A 13 3.12 3.40 20.66
C ARG A 13 2.75 3.89 22.04
N TYR A 14 1.54 3.55 22.47
CA TYR A 14 1.00 3.93 23.76
C TYR A 14 0.86 2.71 24.65
N THR A 15 1.04 2.93 25.95
CA THR A 15 0.74 1.92 26.97
C THR A 15 -0.58 2.27 27.63
N LEU A 16 -1.44 1.27 27.85
CA LEU A 16 -2.68 1.49 28.58
C LEU A 16 -2.38 1.98 30.00
N PRO A 17 -2.97 3.10 30.45
CA PRO A 17 -2.80 3.56 31.81
C PRO A 17 -3.45 2.59 32.79
N LEU A 18 -3.11 2.72 34.07
CA LEU A 18 -3.80 1.99 35.14
C LEU A 18 -5.26 2.44 35.20
N ILE A 19 -6.19 1.52 34.94
CA ILE A 19 -7.62 1.82 34.96
C ILE A 19 -8.16 1.44 36.33
N GLN A 20 -8.78 2.39 37.03
CA GLN A 20 -9.47 2.12 38.28
C GLN A 20 -10.96 1.93 38.01
N LEU A 21 -11.49 0.75 38.33
CA LEU A 21 -12.91 0.47 38.30
C LEU A 21 -13.48 0.73 39.69
N ARG A 22 -14.57 1.50 39.77
CA ARG A 22 -15.29 1.78 41.02
C ARG A 22 -16.75 1.38 40.85
N SER A 23 -17.30 0.72 41.85
CA SER A 23 -18.70 0.32 41.93
C SER A 23 -19.25 0.68 43.30
N GLU A 24 -20.46 1.21 43.32
CA GLU A 24 -21.15 1.63 44.53
C GLU A 24 -22.56 1.00 44.57
N TYR A 25 -22.93 0.33 45.68
CA TYR A 25 -24.20 -0.40 45.79
C TYR A 25 -24.66 -0.62 47.25
N PRO A 26 -25.98 -0.66 47.55
CA PRO A 26 -26.97 0.34 47.15
C PRO A 26 -26.77 1.65 47.94
N PHE A 27 -27.23 2.77 47.37
CA PHE A 27 -27.14 4.13 47.96
C PHE A 27 -25.73 4.64 48.32
N GLY A 28 -24.66 4.08 47.74
CA GLY A 28 -23.28 4.48 48.07
C GLY A 28 -22.77 3.94 49.41
N LEU A 29 -23.50 3.01 50.05
CA LEU A 29 -23.13 2.43 51.34
C LEU A 29 -21.94 1.47 51.23
N ILE A 30 -21.86 0.71 50.14
CA ILE A 30 -20.73 -0.18 49.86
C ILE A 30 -19.97 0.38 48.66
N LYS A 31 -18.68 0.60 48.86
CA LYS A 31 -17.75 1.02 47.81
C LYS A 31 -16.79 -0.13 47.53
N ALA A 32 -16.80 -0.62 46.30
CA ALA A 32 -15.83 -1.58 45.81
C ALA A 32 -14.99 -0.91 44.73
N TRP A 33 -13.68 -1.11 44.78
CA TRP A 33 -12.77 -0.69 43.71
C TRP A 33 -11.84 -1.83 43.33
N SER A 34 -11.43 -1.82 42.07
CA SER A 34 -10.41 -2.73 41.54
C SER A 34 -9.51 -1.97 40.58
N TYR A 35 -8.25 -2.39 40.51
CA TYR A 35 -7.28 -1.86 39.58
C TYR A 35 -7.10 -2.83 38.43
N PHE A 36 -7.28 -2.35 37.21
CA PHE A 36 -7.01 -3.08 36.00
C PHE A 36 -5.74 -2.52 35.37
N ARG A 37 -4.66 -3.31 35.46
CA ARG A 37 -3.39 -3.04 34.80
C ARG A 37 -3.34 -3.86 33.53
N ALA A 38 -3.39 -3.18 32.38
CA ALA A 38 -3.16 -3.83 31.10
C ALA A 38 -1.69 -3.66 30.71
N GLU A 39 -0.95 -4.77 30.61
CA GLU A 39 0.43 -4.79 30.09
C GLU A 39 0.47 -4.79 28.55
N ARG A 40 -0.59 -4.26 27.92
CA ARG A 40 -0.71 -4.21 26.47
C ARG A 40 -0.43 -2.79 26.00
N SER A 41 0.44 -2.70 25.00
CA SER A 41 0.62 -1.49 24.22
C SER A 41 -0.29 -1.50 23.01
N TYR A 42 -0.82 -0.34 22.63
CA TYR A 42 -1.52 -0.13 21.37
C TYR A 42 -0.72 0.83 20.49
N LEU A 43 -0.90 0.72 19.18
CA LEU A 43 -0.25 1.56 18.21
C LEU A 43 -1.29 2.44 17.53
N VAL A 44 -0.98 3.72 17.42
CA VAL A 44 -1.83 4.72 16.77
C VAL A 44 -1.17 5.08 15.46
N TYR A 45 -1.84 4.71 14.36
CA TYR A 45 -1.37 5.05 13.02
C TYR A 45 -1.49 6.56 12.76
N PRO A 46 -0.60 7.13 11.94
CA PRO A 46 -0.71 8.50 11.47
C PRO A 46 -2.04 8.75 10.76
N ASN A 47 -2.54 9.98 10.86
CA ASN A 47 -3.73 10.40 10.14
C ASN A 47 -3.36 10.68 8.67
N PRO A 48 -3.98 10.02 7.67
CA PRO A 48 -3.64 10.26 6.28
C PRO A 48 -4.04 11.68 5.85
N ILE A 49 -3.15 12.33 5.10
CA ILE A 49 -3.41 13.62 4.44
C ILE A 49 -3.22 13.38 2.95
N ALA A 50 -4.26 13.64 2.15
CA ALA A 50 -4.19 13.50 0.70
C ALA A 50 -3.07 14.38 0.13
N SER A 51 -2.31 13.82 -0.82
CA SER A 51 -1.21 14.51 -1.48
C SER A 51 -0.96 14.01 -2.89
N ASN A 52 -0.41 14.87 -3.74
CA ASN A 52 -0.09 14.53 -5.12
C ASN A 52 1.29 13.84 -5.24
N TRP A 53 1.52 12.82 -4.42
CA TRP A 53 2.79 12.06 -4.40
C TRP A 53 3.10 11.39 -5.75
N GLN A 54 2.07 11.16 -6.57
CA GLN A 54 2.18 10.58 -7.91
C GLN A 54 2.98 11.45 -8.89
N LEU A 55 3.04 12.77 -8.70
CA LEU A 55 3.76 13.68 -9.60
C LEU A 55 5.29 13.63 -9.42
N GLU A 56 5.74 13.19 -8.25
CA GLU A 56 7.16 13.14 -7.88
C GLU A 56 7.76 11.73 -8.01
N GLN A 57 6.98 10.79 -8.55
CA GLN A 57 7.48 9.47 -8.91
C GLN A 57 8.55 9.60 -9.99
N LYS A 58 9.80 9.43 -9.59
CA LYS A 58 10.84 9.00 -10.51
C LYS A 58 10.59 7.51 -10.74
N GLU A 59 10.00 7.16 -11.88
CA GLU A 59 9.84 5.76 -12.28
C GLU A 59 11.18 5.04 -12.09
N VAL A 60 11.19 4.02 -11.24
CA VAL A 60 12.37 3.17 -11.05
C VAL A 60 12.46 2.28 -12.28
N ASN A 61 12.97 2.84 -13.38
CA ASN A 61 13.44 2.06 -14.51
C ASN A 61 14.75 1.41 -14.10
N ASP A 62 14.65 0.21 -13.53
CA ASP A 62 15.82 -0.64 -13.41
C ASP A 62 16.14 -1.23 -14.79
N THR A 63 17.31 -0.82 -15.28
CA THR A 63 18.13 -1.39 -16.36
C THR A 63 17.62 -1.38 -17.82
N GLY A 64 18.30 -0.54 -18.64
CA GLY A 64 18.69 -0.88 -20.02
C GLY A 64 17.79 -0.36 -21.14
N ASP A 65 18.28 0.69 -21.83
CA ASP A 65 17.96 1.09 -23.20
C ASP A 65 16.63 0.60 -23.82
N ALA A 66 15.59 1.42 -23.69
CA ALA A 66 14.68 1.72 -24.80
C ALA A 66 13.84 2.94 -24.43
N GLU A 67 14.04 4.03 -25.17
CA GLU A 67 13.10 5.15 -25.23
C GLU A 67 11.73 4.62 -25.68
N ILE A 68 10.72 4.70 -24.82
CA ILE A 68 9.32 4.67 -25.27
C ILE A 68 8.60 5.84 -24.60
N GLU A 69 8.24 6.80 -25.45
CA GLU A 69 7.43 7.96 -25.15
C GLU A 69 6.08 7.57 -24.55
N SER A 70 5.70 8.30 -23.50
CA SER A 70 4.34 8.71 -23.12
C SER A 70 3.15 7.82 -23.52
N SER A 71 2.48 7.23 -22.53
CA SER A 71 1.05 7.53 -22.28
C SER A 71 0.57 6.71 -21.08
N SER A 72 0.04 7.40 -20.07
CA SER A 72 -0.79 6.77 -19.05
C SER A 72 -1.99 6.09 -19.72
N PRO A 73 -2.16 4.76 -19.59
CA PRO A 73 -3.37 4.12 -20.04
C PRO A 73 -4.37 4.09 -18.89
N THR A 74 -5.50 4.72 -19.13
CA THR A 74 -6.72 4.59 -18.35
C THR A 74 -7.09 3.12 -18.14
N LEU A 75 -7.39 2.81 -16.89
CA LEU A 75 -7.99 1.58 -16.40
C LEU A 75 -9.26 1.23 -17.22
N GLY A 76 -9.18 0.27 -18.15
CA GLY A 76 -10.40 -0.23 -18.80
C GLY A 76 -10.25 -1.01 -20.10
N GLU A 77 -9.21 -0.81 -20.89
CA GLU A 77 -9.10 -1.48 -22.20
C GLU A 77 -7.88 -2.40 -22.25
N ARG A 78 -8.13 -3.68 -22.51
CA ARG A 78 -7.06 -4.64 -22.82
C ARG A 78 -6.41 -4.21 -24.12
N ASN A 79 -5.25 -3.56 -24.01
CA ASN A 79 -4.44 -3.14 -25.15
C ASN A 79 -4.09 -4.36 -26.00
N PHE A 80 -4.52 -4.32 -27.26
CA PHE A 80 -4.25 -5.35 -28.24
C PHE A 80 -2.91 -5.02 -28.91
N ASP A 81 -1.87 -5.75 -28.53
CA ASP A 81 -0.48 -5.48 -28.96
C ASP A 81 -0.07 -6.25 -30.24
N GLY A 82 -1.04 -6.81 -30.96
CA GLY A 82 -0.83 -7.45 -32.24
C GLY A 82 -0.85 -8.98 -32.21
N ILE A 83 -0.38 -9.57 -33.31
CA ILE A 83 -0.62 -10.96 -33.67
C ILE A 83 0.74 -11.64 -33.82
N LYS A 84 1.01 -12.64 -32.96
CA LYS A 84 2.28 -13.39 -32.98
C LYS A 84 2.08 -14.78 -33.60
N PRO A 85 3.10 -15.35 -34.29
CA PRO A 85 3.04 -16.73 -34.76
C PRO A 85 2.94 -17.70 -33.57
N TYR A 86 2.11 -18.73 -33.69
CA TYR A 86 1.84 -19.73 -32.66
C TYR A 86 3.10 -20.51 -32.30
N VAL A 87 3.37 -20.59 -31.00
CA VAL A 87 4.43 -21.41 -30.43
C VAL A 87 3.79 -22.69 -29.86
N PRO A 88 4.36 -23.88 -30.13
CA PRO A 88 3.85 -25.13 -29.57
C PRO A 88 3.86 -25.08 -28.03
N GLY A 89 2.68 -25.27 -27.41
CA GLY A 89 2.49 -25.20 -25.95
C GLY A 89 1.58 -24.05 -25.49
N ALA A 90 1.19 -23.14 -26.39
CA ALA A 90 0.28 -22.06 -26.06
C ALA A 90 -1.19 -22.53 -25.97
N PRO A 91 -1.99 -22.00 -25.03
CA PRO A 91 -3.39 -22.40 -24.86
C PRO A 91 -4.26 -21.99 -26.05
N LEU A 92 -5.04 -22.94 -26.58
CA LEU A 92 -5.92 -22.78 -27.75
C LEU A 92 -6.99 -21.68 -27.60
N SER A 93 -7.26 -21.25 -26.36
CA SER A 93 -8.12 -20.11 -26.02
C SER A 93 -7.67 -18.79 -26.67
N ASN A 94 -6.37 -18.63 -26.94
CA ASN A 94 -5.81 -17.37 -27.44
C ASN A 94 -5.61 -17.35 -28.96
N VAL A 95 -6.09 -18.36 -29.69
CA VAL A 95 -5.98 -18.43 -31.15
C VAL A 95 -6.95 -17.45 -31.80
N ALA A 96 -6.43 -16.61 -32.69
CA ALA A 96 -7.22 -15.65 -33.47
C ALA A 96 -7.93 -16.35 -34.64
N TRP A 97 -8.93 -17.19 -34.32
CA TRP A 97 -9.63 -18.05 -35.27
C TRP A 97 -10.16 -17.33 -36.52
N LYS A 98 -10.57 -16.06 -36.39
CA LYS A 98 -11.04 -15.25 -37.53
C LYS A 98 -9.97 -14.99 -38.60
N GLN A 99 -8.69 -14.91 -38.22
CA GLN A 99 -7.60 -14.70 -39.17
C GLN A 99 -7.06 -16.02 -39.74
N VAL A 100 -7.00 -17.06 -38.90
CA VAL A 100 -6.64 -18.42 -39.33
C VAL A 100 -7.62 -18.95 -40.40
N ALA A 101 -8.91 -18.66 -40.27
CA ALA A 101 -9.92 -19.09 -41.25
C ALA A 101 -9.82 -18.40 -42.62
N LYS A 102 -9.16 -17.23 -42.72
CA LYS A 102 -9.00 -16.49 -43.99
C LYS A 102 -7.78 -16.93 -44.80
N GLN A 103 -6.80 -17.59 -44.19
CA GLN A 103 -5.56 -18.02 -44.84
C GLN A 103 -5.20 -19.44 -44.37
N PRO A 104 -5.65 -20.49 -45.08
CA PRO A 104 -5.45 -21.88 -44.67
C PRO A 104 -3.99 -22.34 -44.67
N ASP A 105 -3.08 -21.63 -45.37
CA ASP A 105 -1.65 -21.93 -45.43
C ASP A 105 -0.79 -21.06 -44.46
N SER A 106 -1.42 -20.26 -43.61
CA SER A 106 -0.71 -19.36 -42.69
C SER A 106 -0.50 -20.01 -41.32
N PRO A 107 0.68 -19.86 -40.67
CA PRO A 107 0.90 -20.37 -39.33
C PRO A 107 -0.15 -19.79 -38.37
N LEU A 108 -0.62 -20.63 -37.43
CA LEU A 108 -1.62 -20.25 -36.42
C LEU A 108 -1.21 -18.91 -35.77
N LEU A 109 -2.16 -17.99 -35.64
CA LEU A 109 -1.92 -16.65 -35.15
C LEU A 109 -2.47 -16.53 -33.71
N LEU A 110 -1.62 -16.16 -32.76
CA LEU A 110 -1.98 -15.97 -31.36
C LEU A 110 -2.31 -14.51 -31.07
N LYS A 111 -3.42 -14.29 -30.38
CA LYS A 111 -3.75 -13.02 -29.74
C LYS A 111 -2.90 -12.90 -28.48
N SER A 112 -1.80 -12.15 -28.55
CA SER A 112 -1.03 -11.79 -27.36
C SER A 112 -1.75 -10.66 -26.62
N PHE A 113 -2.05 -10.90 -25.35
CA PHE A 113 -2.46 -9.86 -24.42
C PHE A 113 -1.25 -9.54 -23.56
N GLU A 114 -0.85 -8.27 -23.48
CA GLU A 114 0.10 -7.84 -22.46
C GLU A 114 -0.56 -8.01 -21.09
N THR A 115 0.10 -8.75 -20.21
CA THR A 115 -0.14 -8.63 -18.77
C THR A 115 0.37 -7.25 -18.37
N PRO A 116 -0.47 -6.38 -17.78
CA PRO A 116 0.01 -5.08 -17.31
C PRO A 116 1.11 -5.33 -16.29
N VAL A 117 2.35 -5.02 -16.66
CA VAL A 117 3.50 -5.09 -15.76
C VAL A 117 3.26 -3.99 -14.74
N THR A 118 2.87 -4.39 -13.54
CA THR A 118 2.66 -3.43 -12.46
C THR A 118 4.03 -3.06 -11.92
N VAL A 119 4.54 -1.90 -12.34
CA VAL A 119 5.85 -1.40 -11.91
C VAL A 119 5.79 -1.14 -10.39
N PRO A 120 6.71 -1.70 -9.61
CA PRO A 120 6.71 -1.50 -8.18
C PRO A 120 7.13 -0.07 -7.83
N VAL A 121 6.40 0.52 -6.89
CA VAL A 121 6.58 1.92 -6.49
C VAL A 121 7.40 1.99 -5.21
N SER A 122 8.50 2.77 -5.20
CA SER A 122 9.25 3.02 -3.96
C SER A 122 8.83 4.37 -3.38
N LEU A 123 8.22 4.36 -2.19
CA LEU A 123 7.87 5.56 -1.44
C LEU A 123 9.00 5.95 -0.51
N SER A 124 9.42 7.22 -0.54
CA SER A 124 10.37 7.78 0.40
C SER A 124 9.95 9.20 0.80
N PHE A 125 10.61 9.76 1.82
CA PHE A 125 10.40 11.17 2.21
C PHE A 125 10.65 12.17 1.08
N ASP A 126 11.42 11.80 0.06
CA ASP A 126 11.68 12.64 -1.12
C ASP A 126 10.58 12.52 -2.19
N SER A 127 9.67 11.56 -2.08
CA SER A 127 8.52 11.38 -2.99
C SER A 127 7.34 12.30 -2.66
N VAL A 128 7.49 13.15 -1.65
CA VAL A 128 6.39 13.90 -1.04
C VAL A 128 6.81 15.36 -0.88
N PRO A 129 5.96 16.33 -1.28
CA PRO A 129 6.33 17.75 -1.29
C PRO A 129 6.36 18.41 0.10
N ALA A 130 6.10 17.65 1.17
CA ALA A 130 5.99 18.20 2.51
C ALA A 130 7.36 18.50 3.14
N GLN A 131 7.56 19.77 3.48
CA GLN A 131 8.77 20.23 4.18
C GLN A 131 8.81 19.82 5.66
N ILE A 132 7.65 19.54 6.25
CA ILE A 132 7.50 19.16 7.67
C ILE A 132 7.39 17.64 7.76
N ALA A 133 8.23 17.00 8.57
CA ALA A 133 8.29 15.55 8.73
C ALA A 133 6.93 14.92 9.07
N GLU A 134 6.19 15.51 10.02
CA GLU A 134 4.84 15.07 10.42
C GLU A 134 3.85 15.04 9.24
N THR A 135 3.89 16.08 8.41
CA THR A 135 3.05 16.19 7.22
C THR A 135 3.50 15.19 6.17
N ALA A 136 4.80 15.00 5.98
CA ALA A 136 5.35 14.01 5.05
C ALA A 136 4.91 12.59 5.45
N ILE A 137 4.93 12.25 6.74
CA ILE A 137 4.46 10.95 7.24
C ILE A 137 2.96 10.77 6.95
N SER A 138 2.16 11.80 7.20
CA SER A 138 0.72 11.78 6.92
C SER A 138 0.42 11.60 5.42
N GLN A 139 1.23 12.20 4.55
CA GLN A 139 1.13 12.10 3.11
C GLN A 139 1.60 10.75 2.58
N LEU A 140 2.73 10.22 3.09
CA LEU A 140 3.18 8.85 2.83
C LEU A 140 2.14 7.81 3.27
N THR A 141 1.44 8.08 4.37
CA THR A 141 0.35 7.21 4.84
C THR A 141 -0.78 7.17 3.82
N SER A 142 -1.18 8.32 3.25
CA SER A 142 -2.17 8.38 2.17
C SER A 142 -1.68 7.60 0.95
N ALA A 143 -0.42 7.80 0.54
CA ALA A 143 0.16 7.10 -0.60
C ALA A 143 0.17 5.57 -0.44
N CYS A 144 0.52 5.06 0.75
CA CYS A 144 0.45 3.63 1.05
C CYS A 144 -0.97 3.06 0.97
N LEU A 145 -1.97 3.83 1.42
CA LEU A 145 -3.38 3.42 1.35
C LEU A 145 -3.86 3.38 -0.10
N GLU A 146 -3.56 4.42 -0.88
CA GLU A 146 -3.92 4.51 -2.30
C GLU A 146 -3.27 3.38 -3.11
N LEU A 147 -1.97 3.11 -2.91
CA LEU A 147 -1.26 2.01 -3.58
C LEU A 147 -1.83 0.63 -3.22
N HIS A 148 -2.26 0.46 -1.98
CA HIS A 148 -2.92 -0.77 -1.55
C HIS A 148 -4.29 -0.94 -2.21
N ASP A 149 -5.09 0.12 -2.27
CA ASP A 149 -6.40 0.11 -2.93
C ASP A 149 -6.26 -0.18 -4.43
N ASP A 150 -5.22 0.36 -5.07
CA ASP A 150 -4.87 0.10 -6.47
C ASP A 150 -4.20 -1.27 -6.70
N SER A 151 -3.99 -2.07 -5.64
CA SER A 151 -3.27 -3.37 -5.69
C SER A 151 -1.87 -3.28 -6.33
N ARG A 152 -1.23 -2.12 -6.25
CA ARG A 152 0.12 -1.91 -6.78
C ARG A 152 1.15 -2.36 -5.74
N PRO A 153 2.17 -3.14 -6.11
CA PRO A 153 3.25 -3.47 -5.19
C PRO A 153 4.05 -2.20 -4.89
N PHE A 154 4.38 -1.99 -3.62
CA PHE A 154 5.12 -0.82 -3.19
C PHE A 154 6.15 -1.15 -2.11
N GLY A 155 7.20 -0.35 -2.02
CA GLY A 155 8.21 -0.38 -0.97
C GLY A 155 8.23 0.94 -0.22
N LEU A 156 8.77 0.94 1.00
CA LEU A 156 8.84 2.12 1.85
C LEU A 156 10.28 2.30 2.36
N ASP A 157 10.86 3.48 2.12
CA ASP A 157 12.17 3.87 2.61
C ASP A 157 12.06 5.07 3.56
N LEU A 158 12.32 4.83 4.86
CA LEU A 158 12.28 5.83 5.92
C LEU A 158 13.68 6.30 6.37
N SER A 159 14.74 5.97 5.63
CA SER A 159 16.14 6.21 6.03
C SER A 159 16.48 7.66 6.37
N ARG A 160 15.82 8.65 5.76
CA ARG A 160 16.13 10.08 5.92
C ARG A 160 15.48 10.77 7.12
N GLY A 161 14.52 10.11 7.78
CA GLY A 161 13.62 10.77 8.74
C GLY A 161 13.36 9.97 10.01
N SER A 162 14.24 9.02 10.37
CA SER A 162 14.06 8.17 11.56
C SER A 162 15.39 7.74 12.15
N HIS A 163 15.43 7.57 13.48
CA HIS A 163 16.53 6.87 14.18
C HIS A 163 16.50 5.35 13.94
N ILE A 164 15.40 4.82 13.39
CA ILE A 164 15.29 3.46 12.87
C ILE A 164 15.35 3.52 11.35
N SER A 165 16.46 3.06 10.79
CA SER A 165 16.57 2.80 9.35
C SER A 165 15.69 1.59 9.03
N SER A 166 14.43 1.86 8.66
CA SER A 166 13.49 0.84 8.20
C SER A 166 13.30 1.02 6.70
N ARG A 167 13.93 0.15 5.94
CA ARG A 167 13.62 -0.06 4.53
C ARG A 167 12.76 -1.31 4.45
N ILE A 168 11.56 -1.14 3.92
CA ILE A 168 10.63 -2.24 3.68
C ILE A 168 10.69 -2.51 2.18
N ASP A 169 11.10 -3.72 1.83
CA ASP A 169 11.16 -4.17 0.45
C ASP A 169 9.77 -4.15 -0.20
N VAL A 170 9.78 -4.12 -1.52
CA VAL A 170 8.56 -4.11 -2.33
C VAL A 170 7.70 -5.32 -1.97
N GLY A 171 6.48 -5.04 -1.52
CA GLY A 171 5.49 -6.06 -1.19
C GLY A 171 4.10 -5.64 -1.62
N SER A 172 3.17 -6.56 -1.49
CA SER A 172 1.74 -6.32 -1.72
C SER A 172 0.90 -7.04 -0.67
N GLY A 173 -0.36 -6.64 -0.54
CA GLY A 173 -1.29 -7.23 0.42
C GLY A 173 -1.43 -6.48 1.74
N LYS A 174 -2.26 -7.04 2.63
CA LYS A 174 -2.69 -6.38 3.87
C LYS A 174 -1.61 -6.41 4.96
N GLU A 175 -0.86 -7.51 5.04
CA GLU A 175 0.26 -7.66 5.95
C GLU A 175 1.35 -6.64 5.65
N HIS A 176 1.65 -6.43 4.37
CA HIS A 176 2.61 -5.43 3.93
C HIS A 176 2.16 -4.01 4.28
N LEU A 177 0.90 -3.64 3.96
CA LEU A 177 0.34 -2.35 4.37
C LEU A 177 0.46 -2.14 5.88
N LYS A 178 0.14 -3.17 6.67
CA LYS A 178 0.23 -3.09 8.13
C LYS A 178 1.66 -2.82 8.58
N LEU A 179 2.65 -3.52 8.03
CA LEU A 179 4.07 -3.28 8.33
C LEU A 179 4.50 -1.85 7.98
N CYS A 180 4.07 -1.33 6.83
CA CYS A 180 4.35 0.05 6.41
C CYS A 180 3.71 1.07 7.37
N LEU A 181 2.45 0.89 7.76
CA LEU A 181 1.78 1.77 8.73
C LEU A 181 2.42 1.70 10.11
N GLU A 182 2.87 0.52 10.55
CA GLU A 182 3.56 0.34 11.82
C GLU A 182 4.92 1.07 11.83
N ALA A 183 5.66 0.99 10.73
CA ALA A 183 6.91 1.74 10.56
C ALA A 183 6.66 3.25 10.58
N LEU A 184 5.68 3.75 9.84
CA LEU A 184 5.29 5.17 9.83
C LEU A 184 4.83 5.66 11.21
N ALA A 185 4.12 4.83 11.97
CA ALA A 185 3.66 5.17 13.32
C ALA A 185 4.80 5.30 14.33
N THR A 186 5.88 4.54 14.17
CA THR A 186 7.02 4.54 15.10
C THR A 186 8.16 5.47 14.68
N CYS A 187 8.11 5.98 13.45
CA CYS A 187 9.04 6.96 12.89
C CYS A 187 8.99 8.30 13.65
N LYS A 188 10.16 8.87 13.98
CA LYS A 188 10.33 10.15 14.67
C LYS A 188 11.06 11.17 13.82
#